data_AF-A0A2M8C689-F1
#
_entry.id   AF-A0A2M8C689-F1
#
_cell.length_a   1.000
_cell.length_b   1.000
_cell.length_c   1.000
_cell.angle_alpha   90.00
_cell.angle_beta   90.00
_cell.angle_gamma   90.00
#
_symmetry.space_group_name_H-M   'P 1'
#
loop_
_entity.id
_entity.type
_entity.pdbx_description
1 polymer ?
#
loop_
_entity_poly.entity_id
_entity_poly.type
_entity_poly.pdbx_seq_one_letter_code
_entity_poly.pdbx_strand_id
1 'polypeptide(L)'
;MNSAEIQRFLESKGSYLKDFSEGGRSAAQIIWDASHGYGDASGSINGISITSSTGTVSPKVLLVTLQKEQSLISKTTRDDTALNKAMGYGCPDSGSYSSAYAGFTKQVEWSAWQFRYNYERAEGAGFSDYQVSGSATFSDWNGIHNVTFSNRATSALYRYTPHVYNGNYNFWNLFYNTYDFELSLYSFQIISQGPYSGPGSAQDPMTPGQSVQLFVILRNTGSQAWHNSESNPTHLGMSSPRDGGSRFTGGRNERMVMDETTVASGSNGTFRLNVTAPDQPGVYIEHFDMVVEGIKWIGSDTSWRITVGNPLSARYVVGGQEPYTADAKVHLYPGQSATLTARFVNTSGANWYNSSANPINLGSSGPHDRVNPFTHNVNVRGSMREWGVANGQTGTFDMVITAPNQTGTYNERYDLVVDKVGWIDTGLYWVVVVE
;
A
#
# COMPACT_ATOMS: atom_id res chain seq x y z
N MET A 1 -11.61 2.53 14.53
CA MET A 1 -12.13 2.83 13.19
C MET A 1 -13.02 4.06 13.31
N ASN A 2 -12.84 5.07 12.46
CA ASN A 2 -13.80 6.17 12.35
C ASN A 2 -14.99 5.77 11.45
N SER A 3 -16.04 6.61 11.42
CA SER A 3 -17.26 6.36 10.64
C SER A 3 -16.98 6.10 9.15
N ALA A 4 -16.04 6.83 8.53
CA ALA A 4 -15.66 6.64 7.13
C ALA A 4 -14.92 5.31 6.87
N GLU A 5 -14.07 4.86 7.80
CA GLU A 5 -13.42 3.54 7.72
C GLU A 5 -14.43 2.40 7.86
N ILE A 6 -15.44 2.56 8.71
CA ILE A 6 -16.54 1.59 8.85
C ILE A 6 -17.34 1.53 7.54
N GLN A 7 -17.68 2.68 6.96
CA GLN A 7 -18.38 2.76 5.68
C GLN A 7 -17.62 2.02 4.56
N ARG A 8 -16.33 2.32 4.38
CA ARG A 8 -15.48 1.61 3.41
C ARG A 8 -15.39 0.11 3.67
N PHE A 9 -15.37 -0.29 4.93
CA PHE A 9 -15.39 -1.71 5.28
C PHE A 9 -16.70 -2.37 4.80
N LEU A 10 -17.86 -1.77 5.07
CA LEU A 10 -19.15 -2.29 4.62
C LEU A 10 -19.25 -2.37 3.08
N GLU A 11 -18.74 -1.35 2.38
CA GLU A 11 -18.63 -1.32 0.92
C GLU A 11 -17.74 -2.46 0.40
N SER A 12 -16.57 -2.67 1.01
CA SER A 12 -15.62 -3.72 0.60
C SER A 12 -16.18 -5.13 0.73
N LYS A 13 -17.13 -5.34 1.65
CA LYS A 13 -17.81 -6.60 1.87
C LYS A 13 -19.07 -6.77 1.01
N GLY A 14 -19.45 -5.74 0.25
CA GLY A 14 -20.66 -5.75 -0.55
C GLY A 14 -21.95 -5.75 0.28
N SER A 15 -21.87 -5.50 1.60
CA SER A 15 -23.01 -5.53 2.52
C SER A 15 -24.11 -4.58 2.06
N TYR A 16 -25.38 -4.93 2.32
CA TYR A 16 -26.47 -3.96 2.16
C TYR A 16 -26.44 -2.84 3.21
N LEU A 17 -25.71 -3.04 4.33
CA LEU A 17 -25.57 -2.02 5.37
C LEU A 17 -24.85 -0.77 4.87
N LYS A 18 -24.07 -0.86 3.78
CA LYS A 18 -23.39 0.31 3.19
C LYS A 18 -24.37 1.40 2.73
N ASP A 19 -25.59 1.01 2.36
CA ASP A 19 -26.67 1.90 1.90
C ASP A 19 -27.78 2.05 2.96
N PHE A 20 -27.63 1.39 4.12
CA PHE A 20 -28.64 1.39 5.17
C PHE A 20 -28.56 2.65 6.03
N SER A 21 -29.74 3.16 6.41
CA SER A 21 -29.87 4.24 7.38
C SER A 21 -31.10 4.04 8.28
N GLU A 22 -30.99 4.45 9.54
CA GLU A 22 -32.07 4.45 10.53
C GLU A 22 -31.99 5.74 11.35
N GLY A 23 -33.13 6.42 11.54
CA GLY A 23 -33.17 7.67 12.31
C GLY A 23 -32.26 8.79 11.76
N GLY A 24 -32.04 8.84 10.44
CA GLY A 24 -31.16 9.83 9.79
C GLY A 24 -29.67 9.54 9.92
N ARG A 25 -29.26 8.41 10.52
CA ARG A 25 -27.87 7.98 10.65
C ARG A 25 -27.61 6.78 9.73
N SER A 26 -26.46 6.75 9.06
CA SER A 26 -26.02 5.56 8.32
C SER A 26 -25.66 4.41 9.28
N ALA A 27 -25.64 3.17 8.79
CA ALA A 27 -25.16 2.03 9.57
C ALA A 27 -23.75 2.29 10.16
N ALA A 28 -22.85 2.87 9.35
CA ALA A 28 -21.50 3.21 9.78
C ALA A 28 -21.48 4.23 10.92
N GLN A 29 -22.34 5.25 10.86
CA GLN A 29 -22.46 6.24 11.92
C GLN A 29 -23.03 5.63 13.20
N ILE A 30 -24.05 4.77 13.10
CA ILE A 30 -24.65 4.07 14.26
C ILE A 30 -23.60 3.20 14.97
N ILE A 31 -22.80 2.44 14.23
CA ILE A 31 -21.71 1.62 14.79
C ILE A 31 -20.67 2.49 15.48
N TRP A 32 -20.30 3.62 14.87
CA TRP A 32 -19.35 4.55 15.46
C TRP A 32 -19.90 5.20 16.73
N ASP A 33 -21.15 5.69 16.71
CA ASP A 33 -21.83 6.32 17.83
C ASP A 33 -21.88 5.39 19.05
N ALA A 34 -22.36 4.16 18.84
CA ALA A 34 -22.45 3.14 19.88
C ALA A 34 -21.08 2.86 20.53
N SER A 35 -20.03 2.77 19.71
CA SER A 35 -18.65 2.57 20.17
C SER A 35 -18.11 3.73 21.01
N HIS A 36 -18.48 4.97 20.65
CA HIS A 36 -18.00 6.19 21.29
C HIS A 36 -18.96 6.71 22.37
N GLY A 37 -19.88 5.88 22.86
CA GLY A 37 -20.73 6.23 24.00
C GLY A 37 -21.77 7.30 23.70
N TYR A 38 -22.23 7.38 22.44
CA TYR A 38 -23.42 8.13 22.05
C TYR A 38 -24.63 7.20 21.93
N GLY A 39 -25.83 7.77 21.83
CA GLY A 39 -27.08 7.03 21.65
C GLY A 39 -27.82 6.72 22.95
N ASP A 40 -28.88 5.92 22.84
CA ASP A 40 -29.85 5.67 23.91
C ASP A 40 -29.27 4.85 25.07
N ALA A 41 -28.21 4.08 24.81
CA ALA A 41 -27.52 3.27 25.82
C ALA A 41 -26.33 4.01 26.48
N SER A 42 -26.23 5.33 26.33
CA SER A 42 -25.24 6.17 27.01
C SER A 42 -25.74 6.65 28.39
N GLY A 43 -24.85 7.29 29.17
CA GLY A 43 -25.13 7.74 30.52
C GLY A 43 -24.79 6.69 31.58
N SER A 44 -25.38 6.82 32.78
CA SER A 44 -25.16 5.90 33.90
C SER A 44 -26.30 4.88 34.00
N ILE A 45 -26.05 3.64 33.56
CA ILE A 45 -27.03 2.55 33.53
C ILE A 45 -26.44 1.35 34.29
N ASN A 46 -27.18 0.80 35.25
CA ASN A 46 -26.78 -0.35 36.09
C ASN A 46 -25.37 -0.22 36.72
N GLY A 47 -25.03 1.01 37.12
CA GLY A 47 -23.76 1.35 37.76
C GLY A 47 -22.56 1.46 36.81
N ILE A 48 -22.79 1.44 35.49
CA ILE A 48 -21.76 1.69 34.47
C ILE A 48 -22.02 3.05 33.83
N SER A 49 -21.00 3.90 33.80
CA SER A 49 -21.07 5.22 33.15
C SER A 49 -20.43 5.15 31.77
N ILE A 50 -21.24 5.43 30.74
CA ILE A 50 -20.81 5.52 29.35
C ILE A 50 -20.99 6.95 28.86
N THR A 51 -19.89 7.56 28.43
CA THR A 51 -19.82 8.90 27.87
C THR A 51 -18.94 8.90 26.62
N SER A 52 -18.87 10.03 25.93
CA SER A 52 -17.92 10.25 24.83
C SER A 52 -16.44 10.13 25.23
N SER A 53 -16.12 10.26 26.53
CA SER A 53 -14.76 10.07 27.03
C SER A 53 -14.44 8.63 27.42
N THR A 54 -15.44 7.83 27.82
CA THR A 54 -15.21 6.44 28.21
C THR A 54 -15.41 5.44 27.07
N GLY A 55 -16.29 5.77 26.12
CA GLY A 55 -16.76 4.86 25.08
C GLY A 55 -17.40 3.58 25.63
N THR A 56 -17.59 2.59 24.76
CA THR A 56 -18.10 1.26 25.11
C THR A 56 -17.12 0.14 24.74
N VAL A 57 -16.98 -0.11 23.44
CA VAL A 57 -16.19 -1.19 22.83
C VAL A 57 -15.74 -0.78 21.43
N SER A 58 -14.67 -1.37 20.90
CA SER A 58 -14.15 -1.08 19.55
C SER A 58 -15.19 -1.33 18.44
N PRO A 59 -15.27 -0.48 17.40
CA PRO A 59 -16.15 -0.74 16.24
C PRO A 59 -15.86 -2.07 15.55
N LYS A 60 -14.60 -2.54 15.59
CA LYS A 60 -14.18 -3.82 15.02
C LYS A 60 -14.89 -5.00 15.70
N VAL A 61 -15.09 -4.92 17.01
CA VAL A 61 -15.84 -5.93 17.78
C VAL A 61 -17.31 -5.91 17.37
N LEU A 62 -17.91 -4.73 17.21
CA LEU A 62 -19.30 -4.60 16.76
C LEU A 62 -19.50 -5.20 15.36
N LEU A 63 -18.59 -4.92 14.43
CA LEU A 63 -18.62 -5.47 13.06
C LEU A 63 -18.51 -7.00 13.05
N VAL A 64 -17.60 -7.58 13.84
CA VAL A 64 -17.49 -9.05 13.96
C VAL A 64 -18.75 -9.64 14.57
N THR A 65 -19.31 -9.03 15.60
CA THR A 65 -20.52 -9.53 16.25
C THR A 65 -21.72 -9.43 15.31
N LEU A 66 -21.89 -8.35 14.54
CA LEU A 66 -22.93 -8.24 13.49
C LEU A 66 -22.86 -9.38 12.47
N GLN A 67 -21.65 -9.79 12.08
CA GLN A 67 -21.47 -10.96 11.21
C GLN A 67 -21.83 -12.26 11.94
N LYS A 68 -21.29 -12.45 13.14
CA LYS A 68 -21.44 -13.69 13.90
C LYS A 68 -22.92 -13.97 14.25
N GLU A 69 -23.67 -12.93 14.60
CA GLU A 69 -25.05 -13.06 15.08
C GLU A 69 -26.08 -13.16 13.94
N GLN A 70 -25.94 -12.35 12.88
CA GLN A 70 -26.96 -12.25 11.82
C GLN A 70 -26.39 -12.24 10.39
N SER A 71 -25.09 -12.51 10.21
CA SER A 71 -24.39 -12.46 8.92
C SER A 71 -24.54 -11.13 8.16
N LEU A 72 -24.74 -10.04 8.89
CA LEU A 72 -25.09 -8.74 8.31
C LEU A 72 -23.96 -8.11 7.49
N ILE A 73 -22.70 -8.46 7.79
CA ILE A 73 -21.54 -7.94 7.04
C ILE A 73 -21.44 -8.59 5.66
N SER A 74 -21.75 -9.88 5.52
CA SER A 74 -21.72 -10.57 4.23
C SER A 74 -23.04 -10.51 3.45
N LYS A 75 -24.14 -10.10 4.09
CA LYS A 75 -25.47 -10.12 3.47
C LYS A 75 -25.62 -8.95 2.49
N THR A 76 -26.01 -9.26 1.25
CA THR A 76 -26.14 -8.28 0.15
C THR A 76 -27.57 -7.77 -0.07
N THR A 77 -28.56 -8.45 0.51
CA THR A 77 -29.99 -8.09 0.41
C THR A 77 -30.54 -7.69 1.78
N ARG A 78 -31.33 -6.62 1.82
CA ARG A 78 -31.97 -6.15 3.06
C ARG A 78 -32.81 -7.25 3.72
N ASP A 79 -32.67 -7.37 5.04
CA ASP A 79 -33.40 -8.33 5.87
C ASP A 79 -33.81 -7.66 7.19
N ASP A 80 -35.05 -7.20 7.26
CA ASP A 80 -35.58 -6.50 8.43
C ASP A 80 -35.66 -7.40 9.67
N THR A 81 -35.81 -8.72 9.49
CA THR A 81 -35.77 -9.66 10.62
C THR A 81 -34.38 -9.71 11.21
N ALA A 82 -33.35 -9.77 10.36
CA ALA A 82 -31.96 -9.69 10.82
C ALA A 82 -31.65 -8.34 11.49
N LEU A 83 -32.15 -7.21 10.96
CA LEU A 83 -31.95 -5.89 11.58
C LEU A 83 -32.59 -5.79 12.97
N ASN A 84 -33.79 -6.36 13.16
CA ASN A 84 -34.50 -6.31 14.43
C ASN A 84 -33.80 -7.06 15.57
N LYS A 85 -32.93 -8.02 15.24
CA LYS A 85 -32.11 -8.78 16.19
C LYS A 85 -30.63 -8.80 15.78
N ALA A 86 -30.14 -7.67 15.23
CA ALA A 86 -28.84 -7.56 14.56
C ALA A 86 -27.66 -8.13 15.34
N MET A 87 -27.73 -8.08 16.67
CA MET A 87 -26.68 -8.56 17.56
C MET A 87 -27.22 -9.46 18.68
N GLY A 88 -28.49 -9.87 18.61
CA GLY A 88 -29.09 -10.78 19.60
C GLY A 88 -29.38 -10.17 20.98
N TYR A 89 -29.21 -8.86 21.17
CA TYR A 89 -29.53 -8.23 22.45
C TYR A 89 -31.04 -8.29 22.74
N GLY A 90 -31.42 -8.77 23.92
CA GLY A 90 -32.82 -8.97 24.29
C GLY A 90 -33.52 -10.08 23.49
N CYS A 91 -32.76 -11.02 22.91
CA CYS A 91 -33.27 -12.18 22.16
C CYS A 91 -32.95 -13.47 22.92
N PRO A 92 -33.88 -14.01 23.73
CA PRO A 92 -33.64 -15.27 24.45
C PRO A 92 -33.68 -16.47 23.49
N ASP A 93 -32.94 -17.54 23.83
CA ASP A 93 -32.86 -18.78 23.02
C ASP A 93 -34.22 -19.47 22.80
N SER A 94 -35.16 -19.30 23.74
CA SER A 94 -36.52 -19.84 23.66
C SER A 94 -37.56 -18.72 23.81
N GLY A 95 -37.60 -17.80 22.85
CA GLY A 95 -38.63 -16.75 22.82
C GLY A 95 -38.54 -15.80 21.64
N SER A 96 -39.48 -14.87 21.57
CA SER A 96 -39.40 -13.73 20.65
C SER A 96 -38.41 -12.70 21.20
N TYR A 97 -37.76 -11.96 20.30
CA TYR A 97 -36.95 -10.82 20.70
C TYR A 97 -37.81 -9.74 21.36
N SER A 98 -37.24 -9.03 22.33
CA SER A 98 -37.91 -7.91 22.98
C SER A 98 -38.10 -6.75 22.00
N SER A 99 -39.36 -6.35 21.78
CA SER A 99 -39.70 -5.21 20.92
C SER A 99 -39.11 -3.88 21.41
N ALA A 100 -38.78 -3.77 22.70
CA ALA A 100 -38.12 -2.60 23.27
C ALA A 100 -36.73 -2.35 22.66
N TYR A 101 -36.06 -3.42 22.18
CA TYR A 101 -34.71 -3.38 21.61
C TYR A 101 -34.66 -3.73 20.11
N ALA A 102 -35.83 -3.81 19.46
CA ALA A 102 -35.89 -4.07 18.03
C ALA A 102 -35.41 -2.85 17.22
N GLY A 103 -34.72 -3.12 16.11
CA GLY A 103 -34.13 -2.12 15.20
C GLY A 103 -32.60 -2.14 15.23
N PHE A 104 -31.95 -1.79 14.12
CA PHE A 104 -30.50 -1.89 13.99
C PHE A 104 -29.79 -0.95 14.98
N THR A 105 -30.28 0.29 15.10
CA THR A 105 -29.74 1.25 16.06
C THR A 105 -29.75 0.71 17.49
N LYS A 106 -30.91 0.24 17.95
CA LYS A 106 -31.05 -0.26 19.33
C LYS A 106 -30.20 -1.50 19.57
N GLN A 107 -30.19 -2.44 18.61
CA GLN A 107 -29.38 -3.65 18.72
C GLN A 107 -27.89 -3.34 18.84
N VAL A 108 -27.38 -2.38 18.08
CA VAL A 108 -25.96 -2.00 18.10
C VAL A 108 -25.61 -1.24 19.39
N GLU A 109 -26.40 -0.23 19.76
CA GLU A 109 -26.15 0.59 20.96
C GLU A 109 -26.22 -0.24 22.25
N TRP A 110 -27.26 -1.06 22.42
CA TRP A 110 -27.43 -1.88 23.63
C TRP A 110 -26.47 -3.07 23.69
N SER A 111 -26.04 -3.63 22.55
CA SER A 111 -24.97 -4.64 22.54
C SER A 111 -23.62 -4.05 22.90
N ALA A 112 -23.31 -2.85 22.41
CA ALA A 112 -22.09 -2.14 22.78
C ALA A 112 -22.07 -1.85 24.29
N TRP A 113 -23.20 -1.40 24.85
CA TRP A 113 -23.40 -1.27 26.28
C TRP A 113 -23.18 -2.59 27.02
N GLN A 114 -23.76 -3.70 26.54
CA GLN A 114 -23.61 -5.02 27.16
C GLN A 114 -22.16 -5.50 27.19
N PHE A 115 -21.39 -5.27 26.12
CA PHE A 115 -19.95 -5.58 26.13
C PHE A 115 -19.21 -4.78 27.20
N ARG A 116 -19.49 -3.48 27.31
CA ARG A 116 -18.87 -2.65 28.35
C ARG A 116 -19.28 -3.09 29.75
N TYR A 117 -20.56 -3.36 29.96
CA TYR A 117 -21.08 -3.87 31.22
C TYR A 117 -20.40 -5.19 31.63
N ASN A 118 -20.30 -6.14 30.71
CA ASN A 118 -19.64 -7.41 30.96
C ASN A 118 -18.15 -7.23 31.29
N TYR A 119 -17.45 -6.33 30.59
CA TYR A 119 -16.05 -6.02 30.81
C TYR A 119 -15.79 -5.41 32.19
N GLU A 120 -16.61 -4.45 32.62
CA GLU A 120 -16.48 -3.82 33.93
C GLU A 120 -16.83 -4.78 35.06
N ARG A 121 -17.75 -5.71 34.82
CA ARG A 121 -18.15 -6.73 35.79
C ARG A 121 -17.29 -7.98 35.76
N ALA A 122 -16.31 -8.08 34.86
CA ALA A 122 -15.49 -9.28 34.68
C ALA A 122 -14.62 -9.62 35.91
N GLU A 123 -14.45 -8.65 36.81
CA GLU A 123 -13.70 -8.78 38.05
C GLU A 123 -14.45 -8.08 39.21
N GLY A 124 -14.31 -8.59 40.42
CA GLY A 124 -14.88 -7.98 41.63
C GLY A 124 -16.29 -8.47 41.99
N ALA A 125 -17.03 -7.66 42.75
CA ALA A 125 -18.36 -7.99 43.24
C ALA A 125 -19.43 -7.69 42.17
N GLY A 126 -20.16 -8.72 41.75
CA GLY A 126 -21.18 -8.62 40.71
C GLY A 126 -21.71 -10.00 40.35
N PHE A 127 -21.23 -10.56 39.24
CA PHE A 127 -21.57 -11.93 38.84
C PHE A 127 -20.43 -12.90 39.12
N SER A 128 -20.78 -14.12 39.54
CA SER A 128 -19.83 -15.21 39.80
C SER A 128 -19.43 -15.99 38.56
N ASP A 129 -20.16 -15.86 37.45
CA ASP A 129 -19.87 -16.57 36.20
C ASP A 129 -18.73 -15.90 35.42
N TYR A 130 -17.88 -16.75 34.84
CA TYR A 130 -16.81 -16.37 33.91
C TYR A 130 -15.88 -15.23 34.39
N GLN A 131 -15.59 -15.16 35.70
CA GLN A 131 -14.67 -14.14 36.25
C GLN A 131 -13.24 -14.30 35.71
N VAL A 132 -12.49 -13.19 35.66
CA VAL A 132 -11.06 -13.22 35.34
C VAL A 132 -10.31 -14.19 36.26
N SER A 133 -9.37 -14.95 35.71
CA SER A 133 -8.64 -16.04 36.37
C SER A 133 -9.48 -17.27 36.70
N GLY A 134 -10.80 -17.23 36.52
CA GLY A 134 -11.67 -18.39 36.57
C GLY A 134 -11.57 -19.26 35.32
N SER A 135 -12.21 -20.42 35.38
CA SER A 135 -12.38 -21.31 34.24
C SER A 135 -13.79 -21.88 34.19
N ALA A 136 -14.21 -22.29 33.00
CA ALA A 136 -15.46 -23.01 32.79
C ALA A 136 -15.29 -24.08 31.72
N THR A 137 -16.07 -25.15 31.83
CA THR A 137 -16.15 -26.22 30.85
C THR A 137 -17.37 -26.00 29.96
N PHE A 138 -17.15 -25.93 28.66
CA PHE A 138 -18.20 -25.82 27.65
C PHE A 138 -18.29 -27.13 26.87
N SER A 139 -19.51 -27.52 26.51
CA SER A 139 -19.74 -28.67 25.65
C SER A 139 -20.50 -28.20 24.42
N ASP A 140 -19.96 -28.48 23.24
CA ASP A 140 -20.63 -28.27 21.97
C ASP A 140 -20.50 -29.52 21.07
N TRP A 141 -21.06 -29.46 19.87
CA TRP A 141 -21.04 -30.59 18.93
C TRP A 141 -19.62 -31.05 18.57
N ASN A 142 -18.62 -30.18 18.75
CA ASN A 142 -17.21 -30.43 18.45
C ASN A 142 -16.39 -30.81 19.71
N GLY A 143 -17.07 -31.11 20.82
CA GLY A 143 -16.45 -31.71 22.02
C GLY A 143 -16.55 -30.86 23.27
N ILE A 144 -15.75 -31.25 24.27
CA ILE A 144 -15.66 -30.60 25.58
C ILE A 144 -14.43 -29.69 25.59
N HIS A 145 -14.63 -28.43 25.96
CA HIS A 145 -13.62 -27.38 25.93
C HIS A 145 -13.46 -26.75 27.31
N ASN A 146 -12.25 -26.80 27.87
CA ASN A 146 -11.93 -26.09 29.10
C ASN A 146 -11.35 -24.73 28.76
N VAL A 147 -12.03 -23.67 29.19
CA VAL A 147 -11.65 -22.29 28.89
C VAL A 147 -11.25 -21.58 30.18
N THR A 148 -10.13 -20.87 30.12
CA THR A 148 -9.68 -19.96 31.18
C THR A 148 -9.89 -18.52 30.75
N PHE A 149 -10.44 -17.68 31.64
CA PHE A 149 -10.70 -16.26 31.35
C PHE A 149 -9.50 -15.41 31.78
N SER A 150 -8.47 -15.36 30.94
CA SER A 150 -7.19 -14.71 31.29
C SER A 150 -7.25 -13.18 31.45
N ASN A 151 -8.28 -12.53 30.91
CA ASN A 151 -8.47 -11.09 31.04
C ASN A 151 -9.96 -10.70 30.93
N ARG A 152 -10.25 -9.43 31.20
CA ARG A 152 -11.62 -8.89 31.19
C ARG A 152 -12.29 -8.95 29.81
N ALA A 153 -11.52 -8.85 28.71
CA ALA A 153 -12.06 -8.95 27.36
C ALA A 153 -12.52 -10.38 27.03
N THR A 154 -11.72 -11.39 27.36
CA THR A 154 -12.09 -12.80 27.23
C THR A 154 -13.32 -13.11 28.09
N SER A 155 -13.34 -12.68 29.35
CA SER A 155 -14.51 -12.81 30.23
C SER A 155 -15.76 -12.16 29.62
N ALA A 156 -15.63 -10.94 29.09
CA ALA A 156 -16.76 -10.20 28.51
C ALA A 156 -17.34 -10.86 27.26
N LEU A 157 -16.48 -11.42 26.40
CA LEU A 157 -16.88 -12.17 25.22
C LEU A 157 -17.68 -13.43 25.58
N TYR A 158 -17.19 -14.20 26.57
CA TYR A 158 -17.88 -15.41 27.03
C TYR A 158 -19.19 -15.12 27.78
N ARG A 159 -19.27 -13.99 28.50
CA ARG A 159 -20.54 -13.51 29.08
C ARG A 159 -21.55 -13.08 28.03
N TYR A 160 -21.08 -12.58 26.88
CA TYR A 160 -21.97 -12.19 25.79
C TYR A 160 -22.48 -13.41 25.01
N THR A 161 -21.61 -14.39 24.77
CA THR A 161 -21.96 -15.64 24.09
C THR A 161 -21.21 -16.80 24.74
N PRO A 162 -21.85 -17.61 25.62
CA PRO A 162 -21.20 -18.69 26.36
C PRO A 162 -21.01 -19.97 25.51
N HIS A 163 -20.40 -19.83 24.33
CA HIS A 163 -20.11 -20.93 23.40
C HIS A 163 -18.68 -20.83 22.86
N VAL A 164 -18.02 -21.97 22.67
CA VAL A 164 -16.65 -22.04 22.12
C VAL A 164 -16.71 -22.06 20.60
N TYR A 165 -17.06 -23.19 19.96
CA TYR A 165 -16.91 -23.33 18.52
C TYR A 165 -17.85 -22.43 17.71
N ASN A 166 -19.16 -22.55 17.94
CA ASN A 166 -20.17 -21.73 17.27
C ASN A 166 -20.25 -20.27 17.79
N GLY A 167 -19.37 -19.89 18.72
CA GLY A 167 -19.36 -18.57 19.36
C GLY A 167 -18.00 -17.90 19.27
N ASN A 168 -17.19 -18.03 20.32
CA ASN A 168 -15.95 -17.28 20.49
C ASN A 168 -14.84 -17.69 19.51
N TYR A 169 -14.81 -18.94 19.04
CA TYR A 169 -13.91 -19.36 17.96
C TYR A 169 -14.28 -18.67 16.63
N ASN A 170 -15.57 -18.63 16.28
CA ASN A 170 -16.03 -17.88 15.10
C ASN A 170 -15.71 -16.39 15.22
N PHE A 171 -15.90 -15.80 16.40
CA PHE A 171 -15.48 -14.42 16.65
C PHE A 171 -13.99 -14.23 16.37
N TRP A 172 -13.13 -15.08 16.94
CA TRP A 172 -11.67 -15.04 16.74
C TRP A 172 -11.32 -15.19 15.25
N ASN A 173 -11.88 -16.19 14.57
CA ASN A 173 -11.58 -16.44 13.16
C ASN A 173 -12.04 -15.30 12.24
N LEU A 174 -13.20 -14.70 12.53
CA LEU A 174 -13.69 -13.52 11.82
C LEU A 174 -12.77 -12.32 12.05
N PHE A 175 -12.40 -12.06 13.32
CA PHE A 175 -11.58 -10.92 13.70
C PHE A 175 -10.15 -11.00 13.13
N TYR A 176 -9.49 -12.14 13.29
CA TYR A 176 -8.09 -12.34 12.93
C TYR A 176 -7.90 -12.77 11.48
N ASN A 177 -8.63 -13.79 11.03
CA ASN A 177 -8.34 -14.41 9.72
C ASN A 177 -9.22 -13.86 8.59
N THR A 178 -10.48 -13.51 8.88
CA THR A 178 -11.43 -13.11 7.83
C THR A 178 -11.39 -11.61 7.54
N TYR A 179 -11.29 -10.79 8.59
CA TYR A 179 -11.32 -9.33 8.48
C TYR A 179 -9.98 -8.66 8.73
N ASP A 180 -9.00 -9.40 9.25
CA ASP A 180 -7.65 -8.90 9.53
C ASP A 180 -7.69 -7.59 10.34
N PHE A 181 -8.48 -7.61 11.41
CA PHE A 181 -8.78 -6.42 12.21
C PHE A 181 -7.72 -6.06 13.23
N GLU A 182 -6.64 -6.81 13.39
CA GLU A 182 -5.51 -6.28 14.13
C GLU A 182 -4.79 -5.20 13.32
N LEU A 183 -4.36 -4.13 14.00
CA LEU A 183 -3.17 -3.46 13.50
C LEU A 183 -2.08 -4.51 13.61
N SER A 184 -1.46 -4.92 12.51
CA SER A 184 -0.24 -5.70 12.65
C SER A 184 0.67 -4.93 13.63
N LEU A 185 1.22 -5.63 14.63
CA LEU A 185 2.06 -5.00 15.66
C LEU A 185 3.04 -3.99 15.05
N TYR A 186 3.55 -4.34 13.88
CA TYR A 186 4.32 -3.49 13.00
C TYR A 186 3.72 -3.53 11.58
N SER A 187 3.33 -2.37 11.07
CA SER A 187 3.03 -2.08 9.65
C SER A 187 3.43 -0.64 9.35
N PHE A 188 3.61 -0.37 8.06
CA PHE A 188 3.93 0.95 7.57
C PHE A 188 3.18 1.30 6.30
N GLN A 189 3.15 2.59 5.97
CA GLN A 189 2.79 3.12 4.67
C GLN A 189 3.98 3.93 4.13
N ILE A 190 4.34 3.72 2.86
CA ILE A 190 5.36 4.55 2.20
C ILE A 190 4.78 5.95 1.96
N ILE A 191 5.45 6.99 2.46
CA ILE A 191 5.08 8.39 2.25
C ILE A 191 5.86 8.98 1.08
N SER A 192 7.16 8.73 1.02
CA SER A 192 8.02 9.18 -0.08
C SER A 192 9.34 8.43 -0.08
N GLN A 193 9.97 8.29 -1.24
CA GLN A 193 11.31 7.73 -1.40
C GLN A 193 12.05 8.46 -2.51
N GLY A 194 13.39 8.47 -2.49
CA GLY A 194 14.19 9.00 -3.59
C GLY A 194 15.64 9.30 -3.21
N PRO A 195 16.42 9.87 -4.13
CA PRO A 195 17.70 10.50 -3.83
C PRO A 195 17.51 11.98 -3.42
N TYR A 196 17.74 12.23 -2.13
CA TYR A 196 17.95 13.50 -1.38
C TYR A 196 16.83 14.54 -1.12
N SER A 197 16.86 15.02 0.13
CA SER A 197 16.54 16.38 0.57
C SER A 197 17.69 17.36 0.26
N GLY A 198 17.46 18.40 -0.58
CA GLY A 198 18.35 19.57 -0.73
C GLY A 198 18.46 20.14 -2.16
N PRO A 199 18.81 21.43 -2.37
CA PRO A 199 18.93 22.03 -3.72
C PRO A 199 20.18 21.48 -4.43
N GLY A 200 19.99 20.85 -5.59
CA GLY A 200 21.05 20.19 -6.39
C GLY A 200 21.04 18.65 -6.36
N SER A 201 20.04 18.04 -5.72
CA SER A 201 19.94 16.60 -5.44
C SER A 201 19.40 15.69 -6.55
N ALA A 202 18.99 16.24 -7.68
CA ALA A 202 18.51 15.45 -8.83
C ALA A 202 19.69 15.10 -9.75
N GLN A 203 20.43 14.04 -9.44
CA GLN A 203 21.34 13.41 -10.41
C GLN A 203 20.89 11.96 -10.62
N ASP A 204 19.84 11.83 -11.41
CA ASP A 204 19.50 10.61 -12.14
C ASP A 204 19.86 10.90 -13.62
N PRO A 205 20.81 10.17 -14.23
CA PRO A 205 21.56 9.06 -13.64
C PRO A 205 22.71 9.46 -12.72
N MET A 206 23.09 8.56 -11.80
CA MET A 206 24.33 8.64 -11.02
C MET A 206 25.54 8.42 -11.93
N THR A 207 26.68 9.09 -11.70
CA THR A 207 27.95 8.77 -12.39
C THR A 207 28.58 7.51 -11.76
N PRO A 208 29.26 6.62 -12.51
CA PRO A 208 30.00 5.49 -11.93
C PRO A 208 30.96 5.94 -10.82
N GLY A 209 30.96 5.24 -9.68
CA GLY A 209 31.73 5.61 -8.49
C GLY A 209 31.15 6.76 -7.65
N GLN A 210 30.06 7.40 -8.06
CA GLN A 210 29.41 8.47 -7.30
C GLN A 210 28.71 7.91 -6.05
N SER A 211 28.93 8.53 -4.90
CA SER A 211 28.18 8.23 -3.68
C SER A 211 26.97 9.15 -3.50
N VAL A 212 25.83 8.58 -3.11
CA VAL A 212 24.59 9.29 -2.75
C VAL A 212 23.96 8.66 -1.51
N GLN A 213 22.96 9.31 -0.93
CA GLN A 213 22.17 8.78 0.18
C GLN A 213 20.74 8.51 -0.30
N LEU A 214 20.34 7.24 -0.26
CA LEU A 214 18.96 6.83 -0.46
C LEU A 214 18.17 7.16 0.81
N PHE A 215 16.93 7.60 0.65
CA PHE A 215 16.01 7.72 1.77
C PHE A 215 14.61 7.17 1.45
N VAL A 216 13.90 6.79 2.51
CA VAL A 216 12.45 6.59 2.50
C VAL A 216 11.85 7.18 3.77
N ILE A 217 10.70 7.83 3.63
CA ILE A 217 9.85 8.25 4.74
C ILE A 217 8.70 7.26 4.81
N LEU A 218 8.57 6.58 5.95
CA LEU A 218 7.52 5.62 6.24
C LEU A 218 6.63 6.14 7.36
N ARG A 219 5.32 6.05 7.21
CA ARG A 219 4.37 6.29 8.30
C ARG A 219 4.14 5.00 9.08
N ASN A 220 4.26 5.05 10.39
CA ASN A 220 3.90 3.94 11.26
C ASN A 220 2.38 3.78 11.27
N THR A 221 1.89 2.66 10.72
CA THR A 221 0.47 2.30 10.75
C THR A 221 0.21 1.16 11.73
N GLY A 222 1.25 0.58 12.32
CA GLY A 222 1.15 -0.47 13.34
C GLY A 222 0.85 0.09 14.72
N SER A 223 0.61 -0.81 15.68
CA SER A 223 0.33 -0.43 17.07
C SER A 223 1.59 -0.23 17.92
N GLN A 224 2.71 -0.85 17.56
CA GLN A 224 3.98 -0.70 18.28
C GLN A 224 4.77 0.50 17.76
N ALA A 225 5.42 1.22 18.67
CA ALA A 225 6.39 2.24 18.29
C ALA A 225 7.62 1.57 17.65
N TRP A 226 8.22 2.26 16.69
CA TRP A 226 9.52 1.86 16.14
C TRP A 226 10.61 2.54 16.94
N HIS A 227 11.74 1.87 17.11
CA HIS A 227 12.91 2.39 17.82
C HIS A 227 14.13 2.29 16.90
N ASN A 228 14.99 3.30 16.87
CA ASN A 228 16.22 3.26 16.03
C ASN A 228 17.42 2.60 16.73
N SER A 229 17.28 2.33 18.02
CA SER A 229 18.27 1.72 18.89
C SER A 229 17.54 0.80 19.88
N GLU A 230 18.24 0.22 20.86
CA GLU A 230 17.76 -0.81 21.81
C GLU A 230 17.85 -2.26 21.27
N SER A 231 17.17 -3.20 21.92
CA SER A 231 17.27 -4.65 21.66
C SER A 231 16.72 -5.07 20.30
N ASN A 232 15.77 -4.31 19.75
CA ASN A 232 15.03 -4.65 18.52
C ASN A 232 14.82 -3.40 17.64
N PRO A 233 15.91 -2.78 17.13
CA PRO A 233 15.79 -1.60 16.30
C PRO A 233 15.05 -1.91 15.00
N THR A 234 14.42 -0.87 14.46
CA THR A 234 13.67 -0.92 13.22
C THR A 234 14.51 -0.36 12.08
N HIS A 235 14.69 -1.16 11.01
CA HIS A 235 15.47 -0.82 9.83
C HIS A 235 14.72 -1.17 8.54
N LEU A 236 15.32 -0.86 7.40
CA LEU A 236 15.07 -1.61 6.17
C LEU A 236 16.31 -2.43 5.82
N GLY A 237 16.13 -3.71 5.50
CA GLY A 237 17.19 -4.63 5.08
C GLY A 237 16.97 -5.09 3.65
N MET A 238 18.05 -5.53 2.98
CA MET A 238 17.96 -6.08 1.63
C MET A 238 17.08 -7.34 1.62
N SER A 239 16.14 -7.40 0.68
CA SER A 239 15.14 -8.48 0.62
C SER A 239 15.28 -9.41 -0.59
N SER A 240 16.05 -9.04 -1.61
CA SER A 240 16.26 -9.85 -2.82
C SER A 240 17.73 -9.91 -3.25
N PRO A 241 18.50 -10.91 -2.77
CA PRO A 241 18.13 -11.91 -1.77
C PRO A 241 18.09 -11.32 -0.36
N ARG A 242 17.29 -11.93 0.52
CA ARG A 242 17.16 -11.51 1.92
C ARG A 242 18.52 -11.59 2.63
N ASP A 243 18.86 -10.53 3.36
CA ASP A 243 20.16 -10.38 4.02
C ASP A 243 21.36 -10.53 3.07
N GLY A 244 21.13 -10.30 1.77
CA GLY A 244 22.16 -10.25 0.76
C GLY A 244 22.99 -8.98 0.83
N GLY A 245 23.90 -8.83 -0.12
CA GLY A 245 24.65 -7.60 -0.34
C GLY A 245 24.33 -6.98 -1.70
N SER A 246 24.57 -5.68 -1.81
CA SER A 246 24.33 -4.92 -3.04
C SER A 246 25.64 -4.48 -3.69
N ARG A 247 25.65 -4.35 -5.02
CA ARG A 247 26.78 -3.70 -5.72
C ARG A 247 26.97 -2.26 -5.26
N PHE A 248 25.90 -1.62 -4.83
CA PHE A 248 25.90 -0.26 -4.31
C PHE A 248 26.50 -0.13 -2.91
N THR A 249 26.70 -1.25 -2.21
CA THR A 249 27.30 -1.32 -0.87
C THR A 249 28.61 -2.11 -0.87
N GLY A 250 29.21 -2.32 -2.05
CA GLY A 250 30.44 -3.12 -2.19
C GLY A 250 30.25 -4.60 -1.83
N GLY A 251 29.03 -5.12 -2.02
CA GLY A 251 28.65 -6.51 -1.73
C GLY A 251 28.31 -6.80 -0.27
N ARG A 252 28.21 -5.78 0.60
CA ARG A 252 27.87 -5.95 2.01
C ARG A 252 26.37 -5.87 2.27
N ASN A 253 25.88 -6.64 3.24
CA ASN A 253 24.54 -6.49 3.79
C ASN A 253 24.53 -5.25 4.69
N GLU A 254 23.91 -4.18 4.19
CA GLU A 254 23.76 -2.92 4.91
C GLU A 254 22.28 -2.65 5.17
N ARG A 255 21.98 -1.99 6.29
CA ARG A 255 20.63 -1.58 6.66
C ARG A 255 20.40 -0.10 6.32
N MET A 256 19.20 0.25 5.89
CA MET A 256 18.74 1.64 6.01
C MET A 256 18.35 1.90 7.46
N VAL A 257 18.99 2.90 8.07
CA VAL A 257 18.83 3.21 9.50
C VAL A 257 17.83 4.34 9.69
N MET A 258 16.98 4.22 10.71
CA MET A 258 15.98 5.23 11.07
C MET A 258 16.63 6.41 11.80
N ASP A 259 16.31 7.64 11.39
CA ASP A 259 16.86 8.86 11.98
C ASP A 259 16.24 9.16 13.36
N GLU A 260 14.92 9.03 13.47
CA GLU A 260 14.18 9.33 14.69
C GLU A 260 14.46 8.29 15.77
N THR A 261 14.60 8.71 17.02
CA THR A 261 14.81 7.78 18.15
C THR A 261 13.64 6.83 18.34
N THR A 262 12.42 7.37 18.21
CA THR A 262 11.18 6.62 18.33
C THR A 262 10.13 7.18 17.37
N VAL A 263 9.38 6.29 16.71
CA VAL A 263 8.26 6.65 15.83
C VAL A 263 6.99 5.98 16.35
N ALA A 264 6.16 6.77 17.02
CA ALA A 264 4.87 6.30 17.53
C ALA A 264 3.88 6.00 16.38
N SER A 265 2.86 5.20 16.69
CA SER A 265 1.76 4.92 15.75
C SER A 265 1.18 6.23 15.17
N GLY A 266 0.99 6.26 13.86
CA GLY A 266 0.51 7.41 13.10
C GLY A 266 1.56 8.46 12.73
N SER A 267 2.80 8.35 13.24
CA SER A 267 3.91 9.28 12.96
C SER A 267 4.79 8.80 11.81
N ASN A 268 5.65 9.68 11.27
CA ASN A 268 6.57 9.34 10.19
C ASN A 268 7.98 9.09 10.74
N GLY A 269 8.66 8.08 10.18
CA GLY A 269 10.07 7.80 10.37
C GLY A 269 10.82 7.92 9.04
N THR A 270 12.04 8.43 9.10
CA THR A 270 12.93 8.62 7.96
C THR A 270 14.06 7.60 8.04
N PHE A 271 14.24 6.82 6.98
CA PHE A 271 15.27 5.79 6.89
C PHE A 271 16.27 6.15 5.80
N ARG A 272 17.57 5.99 6.07
CA ARG A 272 18.65 6.41 5.16
C ARG A 272 19.74 5.35 4.99
N LEU A 273 20.30 5.28 3.80
CA LEU A 273 21.47 4.46 3.49
C LEU A 273 22.38 5.17 2.49
N ASN A 274 23.67 5.25 2.81
CA ASN A 274 24.68 5.73 1.86
C ASN A 274 25.06 4.59 0.91
N VAL A 275 25.08 4.91 -0.38
CA VAL A 275 25.38 3.97 -1.46
C VAL A 275 26.38 4.58 -2.43
N THR A 276 27.16 3.74 -3.11
CA THR A 276 28.10 4.15 -4.17
C THR A 276 27.77 3.44 -5.46
N ALA A 277 27.58 4.19 -6.55
CA ALA A 277 27.30 3.63 -7.86
C ALA A 277 28.42 2.66 -8.30
N PRO A 278 28.09 1.47 -8.82
CA PRO A 278 29.06 0.57 -9.43
C PRO A 278 29.75 1.19 -10.66
N ASP A 279 30.89 0.64 -11.05
CA ASP A 279 31.63 1.09 -12.23
C ASP A 279 30.89 0.81 -13.55
N GLN A 280 30.00 -0.20 -13.54
CA GLN A 280 29.21 -0.59 -14.71
C GLN A 280 28.00 0.34 -14.87
N PRO A 281 27.82 1.00 -16.02
CA PRO A 281 26.58 1.69 -16.33
C PRO A 281 25.42 0.70 -16.46
N GLY A 282 24.23 1.11 -16.03
CA GLY A 282 23.06 0.25 -16.04
C GLY A 282 21.86 0.82 -15.29
N VAL A 283 20.72 0.15 -15.40
CA VAL A 283 19.57 0.35 -14.51
C VAL A 283 19.58 -0.79 -13.51
N TYR A 284 19.58 -0.44 -12.24
CA TYR A 284 19.59 -1.37 -11.13
C TYR A 284 18.30 -1.25 -10.32
N ILE A 285 17.82 -2.35 -9.77
CA ILE A 285 16.69 -2.36 -8.85
C ILE A 285 17.17 -2.97 -7.54
N GLU A 286 17.17 -2.15 -6.49
CA GLU A 286 17.49 -2.60 -5.14
C GLU A 286 16.18 -2.84 -4.37
N HIS A 287 16.05 -4.00 -3.75
CA HIS A 287 14.86 -4.38 -2.98
C HIS A 287 15.16 -4.35 -1.50
N PHE A 288 14.32 -3.65 -0.74
CA PHE A 288 14.39 -3.61 0.71
C PHE A 288 13.03 -3.92 1.34
N ASP A 289 13.06 -4.58 2.48
CA ASP A 289 11.89 -4.75 3.34
C ASP A 289 12.21 -4.19 4.71
N MET A 290 11.18 -3.69 5.40
CA MET A 290 11.32 -3.27 6.78
C MET A 290 11.60 -4.50 7.65
N VAL A 291 12.46 -4.34 8.64
CA VAL A 291 12.80 -5.39 9.60
C VAL A 291 12.81 -4.79 10.99
N VAL A 292 12.13 -5.47 11.91
CA VAL A 292 12.30 -5.22 13.34
C VAL A 292 13.28 -6.28 13.82
N GLU A 293 14.51 -5.87 14.07
CA GLU A 293 15.64 -6.77 14.28
C GLU A 293 15.36 -7.74 15.43
N GLY A 294 15.65 -9.02 15.22
CA GLY A 294 15.35 -10.09 16.18
C GLY A 294 13.87 -10.45 16.34
N ILE A 295 12.95 -9.79 15.65
CA ILE A 295 11.51 -10.08 15.69
C ILE A 295 11.02 -10.63 14.36
N LYS A 296 10.93 -9.78 13.32
CA LYS A 296 10.38 -10.19 12.01
C LYS A 296 10.70 -9.20 10.89
N TRP A 297 10.56 -9.71 9.66
CA TRP A 297 10.52 -8.92 8.43
C TRP A 297 9.10 -8.50 8.09
N ILE A 298 8.94 -7.31 7.53
CA ILE A 298 7.68 -6.65 7.19
C ILE A 298 7.87 -6.02 5.81
N GLY A 299 7.22 -6.56 4.80
CA GLY A 299 7.29 -6.05 3.43
C GLY A 299 7.39 -7.15 2.40
N SER A 300 7.10 -6.78 1.15
CA SER A 300 7.45 -7.55 -0.03
C SER A 300 7.91 -6.70 -1.24
N ASP A 301 7.84 -5.36 -1.19
CA ASP A 301 7.86 -4.54 -2.43
C ASP A 301 8.50 -3.14 -2.35
N THR A 302 9.26 -2.79 -1.30
CA THR A 302 10.00 -1.49 -1.35
C THR A 302 11.20 -1.64 -2.28
N SER A 303 11.26 -0.84 -3.35
CA SER A 303 12.35 -0.93 -4.31
C SER A 303 12.84 0.43 -4.80
N TRP A 304 14.13 0.51 -5.09
CA TRP A 304 14.77 1.67 -5.70
C TRP A 304 15.26 1.29 -7.09
N ARG A 305 14.69 1.95 -8.09
CA ARG A 305 15.27 1.97 -9.44
C ARG A 305 16.36 3.03 -9.47
N ILE A 306 17.61 2.62 -9.73
CA ILE A 306 18.78 3.49 -9.74
C ILE A 306 19.45 3.37 -11.11
N THR A 307 19.62 4.49 -11.81
CA THR A 307 20.36 4.55 -13.07
C THR A 307 21.80 4.98 -12.80
N VAL A 308 22.76 4.25 -13.37
CA VAL A 308 24.20 4.52 -13.25
C VAL A 308 24.81 4.72 -14.63
N GLY A 309 25.65 5.74 -14.75
CA GLY A 309 26.13 6.30 -15.99
C GLY A 309 24.99 6.74 -16.91
N ASN A 310 25.32 7.06 -18.14
CA ASN A 310 24.33 7.01 -19.21
C ASN A 310 24.38 5.58 -19.74
N PRO A 311 23.54 4.63 -19.28
CA PRO A 311 23.51 3.29 -19.90
C PRO A 311 23.15 3.39 -21.39
N LEU A 312 22.65 4.56 -21.79
CA LEU A 312 22.49 5.05 -23.14
C LEU A 312 23.65 5.99 -23.50
N SER A 313 24.67 5.50 -24.21
CA SER A 313 25.28 6.42 -25.16
C SER A 313 24.33 6.50 -26.35
N ALA A 314 23.47 7.51 -26.40
CA ALA A 314 22.94 7.99 -27.67
C ALA A 314 24.14 8.40 -28.51
N ARG A 315 24.57 7.52 -29.42
CA ARG A 315 25.65 7.80 -30.35
C ARG A 315 25.03 7.96 -31.72
N TYR A 316 25.01 9.22 -32.16
CA TYR A 316 24.61 9.63 -33.49
C TYR A 316 25.57 9.05 -34.53
N VAL A 317 25.03 8.57 -35.66
CA VAL A 317 25.81 8.18 -36.85
C VAL A 317 25.27 8.96 -38.04
N VAL A 318 26.02 9.95 -38.52
CA VAL A 318 25.84 10.48 -39.88
C VAL A 318 26.32 9.40 -40.86
N GLY A 319 25.60 9.26 -41.97
CA GLY A 319 25.75 8.25 -43.00
C GLY A 319 27.15 7.66 -43.22
N GLY A 320 27.18 6.33 -43.28
CA GLY A 320 28.18 5.56 -44.02
C GLY A 320 29.55 5.39 -43.36
N GLN A 321 29.70 4.22 -42.71
CA GLN A 321 30.93 3.66 -42.13
C GLN A 321 31.58 4.41 -40.94
N GLU A 322 31.86 3.60 -39.91
CA GLU A 322 32.79 3.86 -38.79
C GLU A 322 34.06 4.64 -39.24
N PRO A 323 34.69 5.51 -38.42
CA PRO A 323 34.56 5.67 -36.95
C PRO A 323 34.44 7.14 -36.42
N TYR A 324 33.90 7.30 -35.19
CA TYR A 324 33.96 8.43 -34.20
C TYR A 324 34.01 9.93 -34.66
N THR A 325 33.27 10.83 -33.97
CA THR A 325 33.84 12.01 -33.25
C THR A 325 32.78 12.80 -32.45
N ALA A 326 33.27 13.55 -31.46
CA ALA A 326 32.56 14.11 -30.31
C ALA A 326 32.07 15.55 -30.53
N ASP A 327 31.04 15.71 -31.37
CA ASP A 327 30.22 16.91 -31.34
C ASP A 327 28.75 16.51 -31.13
N ALA A 328 28.15 16.93 -30.02
CA ALA A 328 26.89 16.39 -29.50
C ALA A 328 25.63 16.97 -30.18
N LYS A 329 25.80 17.73 -31.27
CA LYS A 329 24.73 18.45 -31.97
C LYS A 329 24.52 17.89 -33.37
N VAL A 330 23.27 17.86 -33.82
CA VAL A 330 22.88 17.49 -35.18
C VAL A 330 22.75 18.76 -36.00
N HIS A 331 23.64 18.99 -36.96
CA HIS A 331 23.61 20.15 -37.84
C HIS A 331 22.90 19.81 -39.14
N LEU A 332 21.90 20.59 -39.53
CA LEU A 332 21.10 20.38 -40.74
C LEU A 332 20.84 21.70 -41.47
N TYR A 333 20.79 21.65 -42.79
CA TYR A 333 20.24 22.74 -43.60
C TYR A 333 18.72 22.59 -43.75
N PRO A 334 17.96 23.68 -43.95
CA PRO A 334 16.53 23.63 -44.30
C PRO A 334 16.19 22.55 -45.34
N GLY A 335 15.24 21.67 -44.99
CA GLY A 335 14.79 20.56 -45.85
C GLY A 335 15.70 19.33 -45.85
N GLN A 336 16.85 19.35 -45.17
CA GLN A 336 17.73 18.18 -45.05
C GLN A 336 17.16 17.18 -44.05
N SER A 337 17.18 15.89 -44.42
CA SER A 337 16.80 14.81 -43.52
C SER A 337 18.00 14.16 -42.84
N ALA A 338 17.79 13.65 -41.63
CA ALA A 338 18.74 12.84 -40.88
C ALA A 338 18.04 11.72 -40.10
N THR A 339 18.77 10.65 -39.81
CA THR A 339 18.31 9.58 -38.93
C THR A 339 18.92 9.78 -37.55
N LEU A 340 18.07 9.94 -36.54
CA LEU A 340 18.43 9.85 -35.14
C LEU A 340 18.42 8.38 -34.73
N THR A 341 19.54 7.86 -34.27
CA THR A 341 19.65 6.49 -33.76
C THR A 341 19.87 6.49 -32.26
N ALA A 342 19.07 5.72 -31.53
CA ALA A 342 19.25 5.45 -30.11
C ALA A 342 19.38 3.94 -29.88
N ARG A 343 20.11 3.54 -28.83
CA ARG A 343 20.26 2.13 -28.46
C ARG A 343 19.92 1.95 -26.99
N PHE A 344 19.02 1.03 -26.68
CA PHE A 344 18.56 0.74 -25.32
C PHE A 344 18.75 -0.74 -24.98
N VAL A 345 19.25 -1.04 -23.78
CA VAL A 345 19.24 -2.41 -23.26
C VAL A 345 17.85 -2.71 -22.72
N ASN A 346 17.25 -3.80 -23.16
CA ASN A 346 16.00 -4.28 -22.61
C ASN A 346 16.23 -4.83 -21.20
N THR A 347 15.72 -4.14 -20.19
CA THR A 347 15.78 -4.58 -18.78
C THR A 347 14.40 -4.85 -18.21
N SER A 348 13.37 -4.92 -19.07
CA SER A 348 11.96 -4.98 -18.65
C SER A 348 11.50 -6.36 -18.17
N GLY A 349 12.35 -7.39 -18.27
CA GLY A 349 11.97 -8.78 -17.99
C GLY A 349 11.12 -9.44 -19.10
N ALA A 350 10.48 -8.66 -19.96
CA ALA A 350 9.73 -9.14 -21.13
C ALA A 350 10.53 -8.96 -22.42
N ASN A 351 10.26 -9.77 -23.44
CA ASN A 351 10.85 -9.56 -24.77
C ASN A 351 10.18 -8.37 -25.47
N TRP A 352 10.99 -7.52 -26.09
CA TRP A 352 10.51 -6.46 -26.97
C TRP A 352 10.32 -7.00 -28.39
N TYR A 353 9.37 -6.42 -29.12
CA TYR A 353 9.10 -6.75 -30.51
C TYR A 353 8.77 -5.49 -31.30
N ASN A 354 9.23 -5.41 -32.55
CA ASN A 354 8.99 -4.25 -33.41
C ASN A 354 7.68 -4.34 -34.23
N SER A 355 7.01 -5.50 -34.23
CA SER A 355 5.82 -5.75 -35.05
C SER A 355 4.74 -6.58 -34.33
N SER A 356 4.58 -6.40 -33.02
CA SER A 356 3.54 -7.10 -32.23
C SER A 356 2.23 -6.31 -32.15
N ALA A 357 1.26 -6.76 -31.34
CA ALA A 357 0.05 -5.98 -31.06
C ALA A 357 0.36 -4.62 -30.39
N ASN A 358 1.47 -4.56 -29.63
CA ASN A 358 1.99 -3.41 -28.91
C ASN A 358 3.51 -3.31 -29.16
N PRO A 359 3.93 -2.84 -30.35
CA PRO A 359 5.34 -2.73 -30.67
C PRO A 359 6.03 -1.69 -29.77
N ILE A 360 7.34 -1.87 -29.55
CA ILE A 360 8.16 -0.85 -28.91
C ILE A 360 8.78 0.06 -29.96
N ASN A 361 8.65 1.36 -29.77
CA ASN A 361 9.10 2.40 -30.70
C ASN A 361 9.74 3.57 -29.93
N LEU A 362 10.38 4.49 -30.66
CA LEU A 362 10.65 5.84 -30.19
C LEU A 362 9.47 6.75 -30.51
N GLY A 363 9.09 7.63 -29.60
CA GLY A 363 8.09 8.66 -29.84
C GLY A 363 8.53 9.99 -29.24
N SER A 364 8.00 11.09 -29.76
CA SER A 364 8.27 12.44 -29.24
C SER A 364 7.82 12.56 -27.78
N SER A 365 8.70 13.04 -26.91
CA SER A 365 8.44 13.21 -25.48
C SER A 365 8.63 14.67 -25.04
N GLY A 366 7.98 15.05 -23.94
CA GLY A 366 7.93 16.44 -23.48
C GLY A 366 7.13 17.42 -24.36
N PRO A 367 5.78 17.35 -24.39
CA PRO A 367 4.89 16.29 -23.91
C PRO A 367 4.88 15.04 -24.82
N HIS A 368 4.35 13.93 -24.33
CA HIS A 368 4.16 12.71 -25.13
C HIS A 368 3.31 12.99 -26.37
N ASP A 369 3.64 12.34 -27.48
CA ASP A 369 2.92 12.47 -28.75
C ASP A 369 2.91 13.88 -29.37
N ARG A 370 3.84 14.75 -28.94
CA ARG A 370 4.02 16.09 -29.49
C ARG A 370 4.37 16.08 -30.98
N VAL A 371 3.53 16.71 -31.80
CA VAL A 371 3.89 17.08 -33.17
C VAL A 371 4.99 18.14 -33.18
N ASN A 372 5.95 18.05 -34.10
CA ASN A 372 7.04 19.01 -34.19
C ASN A 372 7.42 19.31 -35.65
N PRO A 373 8.14 20.42 -35.91
CA PRO A 373 8.51 20.82 -37.27
C PRO A 373 9.41 19.81 -37.99
N PHE A 374 10.21 19.04 -37.25
CA PHE A 374 11.13 18.05 -37.81
C PHE A 374 10.42 16.81 -38.37
N THR A 375 9.17 16.59 -37.97
CA THR A 375 8.31 15.54 -38.46
C THR A 375 7.13 16.10 -39.26
N HIS A 376 7.30 17.26 -39.89
CA HIS A 376 6.26 17.94 -40.68
C HIS A 376 4.95 18.19 -39.90
N ASN A 377 5.07 18.46 -38.60
CA ASN A 377 3.95 18.65 -37.67
C ASN A 377 2.97 17.47 -37.63
N VAL A 378 3.45 16.25 -37.86
CA VAL A 378 2.72 15.02 -37.57
C VAL A 378 3.44 14.21 -36.51
N ASN A 379 2.68 13.42 -35.77
CA ASN A 379 3.25 12.50 -34.79
C ASN A 379 3.81 11.29 -35.54
N VAL A 380 5.11 11.03 -35.35
CA VAL A 380 5.84 9.97 -36.02
C VAL A 380 6.52 9.09 -34.97
N ARG A 381 6.53 7.78 -35.24
CA ARG A 381 7.28 6.79 -34.46
C ARG A 381 8.62 6.48 -35.11
N GLY A 382 9.66 6.36 -34.30
CA GLY A 382 10.92 5.75 -34.69
C GLY A 382 10.88 4.25 -34.44
N SER A 383 11.32 3.46 -35.40
CA SER A 383 11.18 2.01 -35.36
C SER A 383 12.38 1.33 -34.72
N MET A 384 12.12 0.24 -33.97
CA MET A 384 13.17 -0.68 -33.56
C MET A 384 13.65 -1.52 -34.76
N ARG A 385 14.96 -1.57 -34.99
CA ARG A 385 15.60 -2.30 -36.09
C ARG A 385 15.43 -3.81 -35.92
N GLU A 386 15.69 -4.29 -34.72
CA GLU A 386 15.62 -5.70 -34.38
C GLU A 386 14.17 -6.13 -34.37
N TRP A 387 13.90 -7.32 -34.91
CA TRP A 387 12.56 -7.90 -34.86
C TRP A 387 12.09 -8.11 -33.41
N GLY A 388 13.01 -8.55 -32.55
CA GLY A 388 12.79 -8.63 -31.13
C GLY A 388 14.08 -8.58 -30.33
N VAL A 389 13.96 -8.11 -29.09
CA VAL A 389 15.09 -7.89 -28.18
C VAL A 389 14.74 -8.56 -26.87
N ALA A 390 15.46 -9.63 -26.53
CA ALA A 390 15.26 -10.34 -25.28
C ALA A 390 15.74 -9.52 -24.07
N ASN A 391 15.30 -9.89 -22.87
CA ASN A 391 15.81 -9.28 -21.64
C ASN A 391 17.34 -9.40 -21.56
N GLY A 392 18.01 -8.29 -21.25
CA GLY A 392 19.46 -8.10 -21.26
C GLY A 392 20.09 -7.80 -22.63
N GLN A 393 19.34 -7.85 -23.73
CA GLN A 393 19.83 -7.53 -25.08
C GLN A 393 19.60 -6.07 -25.46
N THR A 394 20.33 -5.57 -26.44
CA THR A 394 20.23 -4.19 -26.92
C THR A 394 19.32 -4.08 -28.14
N GLY A 395 18.34 -3.17 -28.09
CA GLY A 395 17.57 -2.73 -29.24
C GLY A 395 18.10 -1.40 -29.80
N THR A 396 18.09 -1.27 -31.11
CA THR A 396 18.47 -0.08 -31.86
C THR A 396 17.23 0.54 -32.48
N PHE A 397 17.03 1.83 -32.27
CA PHE A 397 15.85 2.56 -32.70
C PHE A 397 16.25 3.70 -33.59
N ASP A 398 15.60 3.81 -34.74
CA ASP A 398 15.84 4.86 -35.73
C ASP A 398 14.63 5.75 -35.88
N MET A 399 14.84 7.06 -35.88
CA MET A 399 13.84 8.05 -36.24
C MET A 399 14.38 8.97 -37.32
N VAL A 400 13.64 9.10 -38.42
CA VAL A 400 13.97 10.06 -39.48
C VAL A 400 13.35 11.41 -39.14
N ILE A 401 14.17 12.45 -39.17
CA ILE A 401 13.77 13.86 -39.03
C ILE A 401 14.11 14.63 -40.31
N THR A 402 13.38 15.70 -40.60
CA THR A 402 13.66 16.63 -41.71
C THR A 402 13.64 18.06 -41.21
N ALA A 403 14.74 18.80 -41.39
CA ALA A 403 14.88 20.14 -40.85
C ALA A 403 13.81 21.11 -41.40
N PRO A 404 13.18 21.92 -40.53
CA PRO A 404 12.25 22.95 -40.97
C PRO A 404 12.97 24.08 -41.72
N ASN A 405 12.20 24.93 -42.40
CA ASN A 405 12.74 26.13 -43.07
C ASN A 405 13.28 27.18 -42.09
N GLN A 406 12.87 27.11 -40.83
CA GLN A 406 13.29 28.05 -39.80
C GLN A 406 14.63 27.63 -39.22
N THR A 407 15.63 28.48 -39.35
CA THR A 407 16.94 28.30 -38.70
C THR A 407 16.85 28.48 -37.18
N GLY A 408 17.74 27.83 -36.44
CA GLY A 408 17.78 27.91 -34.98
C GLY A 408 18.33 26.66 -34.31
N THR A 409 18.46 26.71 -32.98
CA THR A 409 18.78 25.52 -32.17
C THR A 409 17.51 24.98 -31.53
N TYR A 410 17.28 23.69 -31.70
CA TYR A 410 16.11 22.98 -31.24
C TYR A 410 16.52 21.85 -30.29
N ASN A 411 15.77 21.67 -29.21
CA ASN A 411 15.97 20.56 -28.28
C ASN A 411 14.81 19.57 -28.47
N GLU A 412 15.07 18.53 -29.25
CA GLU A 412 14.09 17.49 -29.54
C GLU A 412 14.24 16.34 -28.55
N ARG A 413 13.12 15.88 -27.99
CA ARG A 413 13.08 14.81 -27.01
C ARG A 413 12.31 13.64 -27.59
N TYR A 414 12.90 12.46 -27.51
CA TYR A 414 12.24 11.22 -27.92
C TYR A 414 12.53 10.13 -26.90
N ASP A 415 11.48 9.48 -26.42
CA ASP A 415 11.54 8.41 -25.43
C ASP A 415 10.92 7.13 -25.99
N LEU A 416 11.18 6.01 -25.31
CA LEU A 416 10.59 4.74 -25.68
C LEU A 416 9.09 4.74 -25.37
N VAL A 417 8.30 4.18 -26.27
CA VAL A 417 6.85 3.98 -26.12
C VAL A 417 6.51 2.55 -26.48
N VAL A 418 5.73 1.91 -25.61
CA VAL A 418 5.04 0.66 -25.92
C VAL A 418 3.67 1.07 -26.42
N ASP A 419 3.46 1.00 -27.74
CA ASP A 419 2.26 1.55 -28.36
C ASP A 419 0.99 0.94 -27.73
N LYS A 420 0.03 1.81 -27.40
CA LYS A 420 -1.25 1.50 -26.71
C LYS A 420 -1.12 1.06 -25.25
N VAL A 421 0.08 1.04 -24.68
CA VAL A 421 0.32 0.66 -23.28
C VAL A 421 0.83 1.84 -22.46
N GLY A 422 1.93 2.47 -22.86
CA GLY A 422 2.52 3.56 -22.10
C GLY A 422 3.94 3.90 -22.49
N TRP A 423 4.50 4.90 -21.82
CA TRP A 423 5.81 5.48 -22.09
C TRP A 423 6.86 5.03 -21.08
N ILE A 424 8.10 4.95 -21.56
CA ILE A 424 9.29 4.74 -20.75
C ILE A 424 10.15 6.00 -20.91
N ASP A 425 9.98 6.93 -19.98
CA ASP A 425 10.71 8.19 -19.99
C ASP A 425 12.19 7.94 -19.66
N THR A 426 13.05 8.25 -20.62
CA THR A 426 14.51 8.06 -20.54
C THR A 426 15.26 9.36 -20.37
N GLY A 427 14.59 10.50 -20.56
CA GLY A 427 15.19 11.83 -20.51
C GLY A 427 16.09 12.13 -21.71
N LEU A 428 16.01 11.31 -22.76
CA LEU A 428 16.82 11.43 -23.96
C LEU A 428 16.42 12.67 -24.76
N TYR A 429 17.42 13.46 -25.14
CA TYR A 429 17.23 14.63 -26.00
C TYR A 429 18.37 14.76 -27.01
N TRP A 430 18.06 15.40 -28.13
CA TRP A 430 19.00 15.81 -29.17
C TRP A 430 18.96 17.32 -29.32
N VAL A 431 20.13 17.91 -29.46
CA VAL A 431 20.27 19.32 -29.85
C VAL A 431 20.42 19.34 -31.37
N VAL A 432 19.42 19.87 -32.08
CA VAL A 432 19.42 20.00 -33.54
C VAL A 432 19.62 21.46 -33.91
N VAL A 433 20.69 21.77 -34.63
CA VAL A 433 20.98 23.10 -35.16
C VAL A 433 20.58 23.12 -36.62
N VAL A 434 19.65 24.01 -36.97
CA VAL A 434 19.26 24.29 -38.35
C VAL A 434 19.94 25.59 -38.77
N GLU A 435 20.82 25.54 -39.76
CA GLU A 435 21.64 26.69 -40.20
C GLU A 435 21.66 26.88 -41.71
#